data_AF-A0A964XQA3-F1
#
_entry.id   AF-A0A964XQA3-F1
#
_cell.length_a   1.000
_cell.length_b   1.000
_cell.length_c   1.000
_cell.angle_alpha   90.00
_cell.angle_beta   90.00
_cell.angle_gamma   90.00
#
_symmetry.space_group_name_H-M   'P 1'
#
loop_
_entity.id
_entity.type
_entity.pdbx_description
1 polymer ?
#
loop_
_entity_poly.entity_id
_entity_poly.type
_entity_poly.pdbx_seq_one_letter_code
_entity_poly.pdbx_strand_id
1 'polypeptide(L)'
;MFYAGSAMPNHATAMGATAAVGCFVRYGGGERRPALLCGLALGLAVATSMRPNDAVWIAAPLLLAPLVHRPWRAFAPAAAVLAGVLAGVLPWAMEAVLRYGGIPERLALASGQQGDMRPRFALPYLVTALDGPLLCRPCARDGLQLPVALWWFALPVLVGAGLWLVRREPPQLRAALRLATVVAVSSALTYAFLVDYTAPRFLFTAYALLMLPASVALLALVRAVRARGRAAVAVLVLVLCAHLAVQWVTLAVHVRVQTEARRDWVRIAGALRSAGVGPGCVLGGNSSVVPVAYTARCHPAVQHPGRIPDALALRRAGPPPELRHWRVLPVPGSYNGWRIALPPASVPSRPAAAR
;
A
#
# COMPACT_ATOMS: atom_id res chain seq x y z
N MET A 1 16.45 8.41 -0.59
CA MET A 1 15.53 7.27 -0.78
C MET A 1 14.10 7.78 -0.74
N PHE A 2 13.40 7.82 -1.86
CA PHE A 2 11.94 7.93 -1.89
C PHE A 2 11.41 6.65 -2.55
N TYR A 3 10.43 6.00 -1.92
CA TYR A 3 9.72 4.79 -2.36
C TYR A 3 10.38 3.41 -2.15
N ALA A 4 10.89 3.11 -0.95
CA ALA A 4 10.98 1.73 -0.45
C ALA A 4 10.04 1.57 0.75
N GLY A 5 10.39 0.76 1.76
CA GLY A 5 9.59 0.59 2.99
C GLY A 5 9.26 1.87 3.76
N SER A 6 9.87 3.01 3.41
CA SER A 6 9.68 4.32 4.06
C SER A 6 8.46 5.13 3.61
N ALA A 7 7.85 4.84 2.45
CA ALA A 7 6.71 5.63 1.94
C ALA A 7 5.44 4.81 1.68
N MET A 8 5.52 3.47 1.70
CA MET A 8 4.40 2.58 1.37
C MET A 8 4.27 1.50 2.44
N PRO A 9 3.78 1.88 3.64
CA PRO A 9 4.03 1.16 4.88
C PRO A 9 3.08 -0.03 5.10
N ASN A 10 2.50 -0.58 4.03
CA ASN A 10 1.54 -1.69 4.09
C ASN A 10 2.09 -2.90 4.86
N HIS A 11 3.40 -3.17 4.75
CA HIS A 11 4.04 -4.24 5.51
C HIS A 11 4.09 -3.92 7.01
N ALA A 12 4.43 -2.68 7.39
CA ALA A 12 4.41 -2.24 8.80
C ALA A 12 3.00 -2.28 9.37
N THR A 13 1.99 -1.85 8.59
CA THR A 13 0.57 -1.97 8.96
C THR A 13 0.16 -3.44 9.14
N ALA A 14 0.56 -4.33 8.23
CA ALA A 14 0.25 -5.75 8.33
C ALA A 14 0.88 -6.40 9.57
N MET A 15 2.15 -6.12 9.85
CA MET A 15 2.83 -6.60 11.05
C MET A 15 2.19 -6.05 12.32
N GLY A 16 1.93 -4.74 12.38
CA GLY A 16 1.30 -4.08 13.52
C GLY A 16 -0.10 -4.62 13.82
N ALA A 17 -0.92 -4.82 12.78
CA ALA A 17 -2.25 -5.42 12.90
C ALA A 17 -2.19 -6.88 13.37
N THR A 18 -1.28 -7.67 12.81
CA THR A 18 -1.11 -9.09 13.19
C THR A 18 -0.65 -9.22 14.64
N ALA A 19 0.32 -8.39 15.06
CA ALA A 19 0.78 -8.33 16.44
C ALA A 19 -0.35 -7.91 17.39
N ALA A 20 -1.12 -6.87 17.02
CA ALA A 20 -2.27 -6.41 17.80
C ALA A 20 -3.32 -7.51 17.99
N VAL A 21 -3.74 -8.18 16.92
CA VAL A 21 -4.70 -9.28 16.98
C VAL A 21 -4.16 -10.42 17.86
N GLY A 22 -2.90 -10.81 17.68
CA GLY A 22 -2.26 -11.86 18.48
C GLY A 22 -2.21 -11.52 19.98
N CYS A 23 -1.79 -10.30 20.32
CA CYS A 23 -1.75 -9.80 21.70
C CYS A 23 -3.15 -9.74 22.33
N PHE A 24 -4.15 -9.25 21.59
CA PHE A 24 -5.54 -9.20 22.02
C PHE A 24 -6.09 -10.59 22.35
N VAL A 25 -5.89 -11.55 21.43
CA VAL A 25 -6.33 -12.94 21.60
C VAL A 25 -5.65 -13.60 22.80
N ARG A 26 -4.33 -13.44 22.96
CA ARG A 26 -3.58 -14.03 24.08
C ARG A 26 -4.03 -13.47 25.42
N TYR A 27 -4.20 -12.15 25.51
CA TYR A 27 -4.70 -11.50 26.72
C TYR A 27 -6.12 -11.96 27.06
N GLY A 28 -7.00 -12.03 26.05
CA GLY A 28 -8.37 -12.53 26.20
C GLY A 28 -8.46 -14.04 26.47
N GLY A 29 -7.43 -14.81 26.14
CA GLY A 29 -7.30 -16.24 26.40
C GLY A 29 -6.84 -16.59 27.82
N GLY A 30 -6.62 -15.59 28.69
CA GLY A 30 -6.25 -15.77 30.09
C GLY A 30 -4.82 -15.35 30.43
N GLU A 31 -3.97 -15.07 29.44
CA GLU A 31 -2.61 -14.57 29.68
C GLU A 31 -2.67 -13.07 30.00
N ARG A 32 -3.07 -12.70 31.22
CA ARG A 32 -3.30 -11.29 31.64
C ARG A 32 -2.01 -10.50 31.89
N ARG A 33 -1.06 -10.51 30.95
CA ARG A 33 0.23 -9.81 31.05
C ARG A 33 0.15 -8.37 30.52
N PRO A 34 0.64 -7.35 31.25
CA PRO A 34 0.68 -5.97 30.77
C PRO A 34 1.43 -5.79 29.45
N ALA A 35 2.49 -6.58 29.24
CA ALA A 35 3.26 -6.57 27.99
C ALA A 35 2.40 -6.85 26.75
N LEU A 36 1.32 -7.64 26.87
CA LEU A 36 0.40 -7.89 25.76
C LEU A 36 -0.49 -6.67 25.47
N LEU A 37 -0.89 -5.91 26.48
CA LEU A 37 -1.61 -4.65 26.29
C LEU A 37 -0.70 -3.61 25.63
N CYS A 38 0.57 -3.54 26.05
CA CYS A 38 1.58 -2.70 25.40
C CYS A 38 1.79 -3.13 23.94
N GLY A 39 1.92 -4.43 23.66
CA GLY A 39 2.05 -4.96 22.30
C GLY A 39 0.84 -4.67 21.41
N LEU A 40 -0.38 -4.77 21.98
CA LEU A 40 -1.63 -4.38 21.32
C LEU A 40 -1.64 -2.89 20.97
N ALA A 41 -1.37 -2.02 21.94
CA ALA A 41 -1.36 -0.57 21.74
C ALA A 41 -0.25 -0.16 20.75
N LEU A 42 0.96 -0.70 20.89
CA LEU A 42 2.09 -0.40 20.01
C LEU A 42 1.85 -0.90 18.59
N GLY A 43 1.33 -2.11 18.42
CA GLY A 43 1.00 -2.68 17.12
C GLY A 43 -0.02 -1.82 16.37
N LEU A 44 -1.05 -1.34 17.07
CA LEU A 44 -2.03 -0.40 16.51
C LEU A 44 -1.42 0.96 16.23
N ALA A 45 -0.63 1.54 17.15
CA ALA A 45 0.02 2.82 16.92
C ALA A 45 0.93 2.81 15.69
N VAL A 46 1.68 1.72 15.47
CA VAL A 46 2.46 1.51 14.25
C VAL A 46 1.55 1.38 13.04
N ALA A 47 0.49 0.57 13.10
CA ALA A 47 -0.41 0.39 11.97
C ALA A 47 -1.12 1.69 11.55
N THR A 48 -1.59 2.48 12.52
CA THR A 48 -2.36 3.70 12.29
C THR A 48 -1.49 4.90 11.95
N SER A 49 -0.27 5.02 12.52
CA SER A 49 0.69 6.06 12.09
C SER A 49 1.11 5.90 10.64
N MET A 50 1.23 4.65 10.20
CA MET A 50 1.56 4.30 8.83
C MET A 50 0.40 4.52 7.87
N ARG A 51 -0.82 4.12 8.28
CA ARG A 51 -2.04 4.22 7.46
C ARG A 51 -3.23 4.62 8.33
N PRO A 52 -3.44 5.92 8.59
CA PRO A 52 -4.54 6.40 9.41
C PRO A 52 -5.91 5.93 8.90
N ASN A 53 -6.07 5.81 7.58
CA ASN A 53 -7.30 5.34 6.95
C ASN A 53 -7.67 3.89 7.29
N ASP A 54 -6.69 3.04 7.65
CA ASP A 54 -6.92 1.64 8.04
C ASP A 54 -7.34 1.50 9.52
N ALA A 55 -7.17 2.57 10.32
CA ALA A 55 -7.34 2.52 11.77
C ALA A 55 -8.71 2.00 12.19
N VAL A 56 -9.79 2.59 11.63
CA VAL A 56 -11.16 2.21 11.96
C VAL A 56 -11.45 0.76 11.57
N TRP A 57 -10.99 0.33 10.40
CA TRP A 57 -11.24 -1.00 9.87
C TRP A 57 -10.49 -2.11 10.62
N ILE A 58 -9.36 -1.80 11.22
CA ILE A 58 -8.63 -2.74 12.09
C ILE A 58 -9.21 -2.71 13.52
N ALA A 59 -9.48 -1.52 14.06
CA ALA A 59 -9.89 -1.35 15.46
C ALA A 59 -11.35 -1.76 15.72
N ALA A 60 -12.28 -1.52 14.78
CA ALA A 60 -13.69 -1.80 14.99
C ALA A 60 -13.96 -3.28 15.32
N PRO A 61 -13.43 -4.27 14.57
CA PRO A 61 -13.59 -5.67 14.96
C PRO A 61 -13.02 -6.01 16.34
N LEU A 62 -11.89 -5.40 16.74
CA LEU A 62 -11.27 -5.63 18.05
C LEU A 62 -12.13 -5.06 19.20
N LEU A 63 -12.77 -3.92 18.98
CA LEU A 63 -13.68 -3.30 19.96
C LEU A 63 -15.03 -4.02 20.05
N LEU A 64 -15.51 -4.60 18.95
CA LEU A 64 -16.78 -5.33 18.91
C LEU A 64 -16.64 -6.79 19.37
N ALA A 65 -15.45 -7.38 19.25
CA ALA A 65 -15.21 -8.78 19.60
C ALA A 65 -15.61 -9.16 21.05
N PRO A 66 -15.38 -8.33 22.09
CA PRO A 66 -15.84 -8.60 23.46
C PRO A 66 -17.37 -8.70 23.61
N LEU A 67 -18.14 -8.06 22.72
CA LEU A 67 -19.60 -8.12 22.76
C LEU A 67 -20.08 -9.55 22.46
N VAL A 68 -19.40 -10.23 21.53
CA VAL A 68 -19.76 -11.55 21.02
C VAL A 68 -19.04 -12.69 21.76
N HIS A 69 -17.83 -12.46 22.29
CA HIS A 69 -17.04 -13.48 22.98
C HIS A 69 -16.75 -13.10 24.44
N ARG A 70 -17.48 -13.74 25.39
CA ARG A 70 -17.39 -13.44 26.83
C ARG A 70 -15.98 -13.44 27.42
N PRO A 71 -15.06 -14.39 27.10
CA PRO A 71 -13.69 -14.38 27.64
C PRO A 71 -12.89 -13.10 27.35
N TRP A 72 -13.27 -12.37 26.29
CA TRP A 72 -12.61 -11.14 25.87
C TRP A 72 -13.20 -9.87 26.49
N ARG A 73 -14.25 -9.99 27.30
CA ARG A 73 -14.85 -8.86 28.03
C ARG A 73 -13.88 -8.36 29.10
N ALA A 74 -13.14 -7.31 28.76
CA ALA A 74 -12.30 -6.58 29.68
C ALA A 74 -12.16 -5.13 29.19
N PHE A 75 -12.10 -4.20 30.13
CA PHE A 75 -11.88 -2.79 29.80
C PHE A 75 -10.46 -2.55 29.26
N ALA A 76 -9.46 -3.22 29.82
CA ALA A 76 -8.05 -2.97 29.51
C ALA A 76 -7.68 -3.16 28.02
N PRO A 77 -8.11 -4.23 27.30
CA PRO A 77 -7.87 -4.35 25.86
C PRO A 77 -8.56 -3.25 25.04
N ALA A 78 -9.78 -2.84 25.42
CA ALA A 78 -10.46 -1.75 24.72
C ALA A 78 -9.72 -0.43 24.91
N ALA A 79 -9.28 -0.13 26.13
CA ALA A 79 -8.43 1.03 26.41
C ALA A 79 -7.11 0.99 25.62
N ALA A 80 -6.46 -0.18 25.54
CA ALA A 80 -5.24 -0.35 24.75
C ALA A 80 -5.46 -0.16 23.24
N VAL A 81 -6.60 -0.62 22.70
CA VAL A 81 -7.00 -0.38 21.31
C VAL A 81 -7.14 1.12 21.05
N LEU A 82 -7.92 1.81 21.89
CA LEU A 82 -8.15 3.25 21.75
C LEU A 82 -6.85 4.04 21.89
N ALA A 83 -6.03 3.72 22.90
CA ALA A 83 -4.74 4.37 23.12
C ALA A 83 -3.80 4.19 21.93
N GLY A 84 -3.69 2.97 21.39
CA GLY A 84 -2.86 2.70 20.22
C GLY A 84 -3.33 3.45 18.97
N VAL A 85 -4.64 3.42 18.69
CA VAL A 85 -5.23 4.15 17.55
C VAL A 85 -4.98 5.65 17.68
N LEU A 86 -5.28 6.24 18.84
CA LEU A 86 -5.09 7.67 19.10
C LEU A 86 -3.62 8.06 18.97
N ALA A 87 -2.70 7.28 19.57
CA ALA A 87 -1.27 7.54 19.49
C ALA A 87 -0.74 7.57 18.05
N GLY A 88 -1.22 6.69 17.18
CA GLY A 88 -0.77 6.69 15.79
C GLY A 88 -1.50 7.69 14.88
N VAL A 89 -2.76 8.04 15.15
CA VAL A 89 -3.49 9.06 14.36
C VAL A 89 -3.07 10.49 14.75
N LEU A 90 -2.68 10.72 16.00
CA LEU A 90 -2.39 12.04 16.54
C LEU A 90 -1.36 12.85 15.72
N PRO A 91 -0.21 12.29 15.28
CA PRO A 91 0.74 13.03 14.44
C PRO A 91 0.11 13.53 13.12
N TRP A 92 -0.72 12.70 12.49
CA TRP A 92 -1.42 13.06 11.27
C TRP A 92 -2.48 14.15 11.52
N ALA A 93 -3.23 14.05 12.61
CA ALA A 93 -4.24 15.04 12.97
C ALA A 93 -3.60 16.41 13.31
N MET A 94 -2.52 16.42 14.09
CA MET A 94 -1.78 17.64 14.42
C MET A 94 -1.23 18.31 13.15
N GLU A 95 -0.62 17.53 12.26
CA GLU A 95 -0.11 18.08 11.00
C GLU A 95 -1.25 18.64 10.13
N ALA A 96 -2.42 18.01 10.10
CA ALA A 96 -3.58 18.50 9.37
C ALA A 96 -4.00 19.90 9.84
N VAL A 97 -4.08 20.10 11.16
CA VAL A 97 -4.44 21.38 11.76
C VAL A 97 -3.34 22.43 11.55
N LEU A 98 -2.08 22.08 11.80
CA LEU A 98 -0.98 23.05 11.80
C LEU A 98 -0.53 23.48 10.38
N ARG A 99 -0.74 22.65 9.36
CA ARG A 99 -0.16 22.89 8.01
C ARG A 99 -1.17 22.88 6.87
N TYR A 100 -2.36 22.31 7.07
CA TYR A 100 -3.34 22.12 5.99
C TYR A 100 -4.67 22.84 6.24
N GLY A 101 -4.81 23.58 7.34
CA GLY A 101 -6.03 24.33 7.66
C GLY A 101 -7.11 23.51 8.38
N GLY A 102 -6.86 22.22 8.61
CA GLY A 102 -7.81 21.32 9.26
C GLY A 102 -7.77 19.89 8.72
N ILE A 103 -8.50 19.01 9.39
CA ILE A 103 -8.71 17.62 8.95
C ILE A 103 -9.51 17.57 7.63
N PRO A 104 -10.63 18.31 7.46
CA PRO A 104 -11.41 18.28 6.22
C PRO A 104 -10.61 18.74 5.00
N GLU A 105 -9.84 19.82 5.12
CA GLU A 105 -9.00 20.38 4.06
C GLU A 105 -7.91 19.39 3.65
N ARG A 106 -7.24 18.77 4.64
CA ARG A 106 -6.26 17.71 4.38
C ARG A 106 -6.90 16.53 3.67
N LEU A 107 -8.10 16.11 4.07
CA LEU A 107 -8.84 15.02 3.42
C LEU A 107 -9.27 15.39 2.00
N ALA A 108 -9.73 16.61 1.75
CA ALA A 108 -10.10 17.09 0.42
C ALA A 108 -8.88 17.12 -0.52
N LEU A 109 -7.75 17.66 -0.05
CA LEU A 109 -6.48 17.64 -0.77
C LEU A 109 -6.01 16.20 -1.03
N ALA A 110 -6.07 15.33 -0.02
CA ALA A 110 -5.71 13.92 -0.17
C ALA A 110 -6.63 13.22 -1.18
N SER A 111 -7.93 13.49 -1.16
CA SER A 111 -8.92 12.91 -2.06
C SER A 111 -8.66 13.32 -3.52
N GLY A 112 -8.49 14.62 -3.78
CA GLY A 112 -8.14 15.11 -5.12
C GLY A 112 -6.80 14.56 -5.63
N GLN A 113 -5.83 14.39 -4.72
CA GLN A 113 -4.57 13.72 -5.05
C GLN A 113 -4.68 12.20 -5.14
N GLN A 114 -5.74 11.57 -4.62
CA GLN A 114 -5.93 10.10 -4.58
C GLN A 114 -7.04 9.57 -5.50
N GLY A 115 -7.68 10.41 -6.33
CA GLY A 115 -8.56 9.98 -7.42
C GLY A 115 -10.05 10.22 -7.11
N ASP A 116 -10.29 11.10 -6.15
CA ASP A 116 -11.60 11.38 -5.56
C ASP A 116 -12.18 10.14 -4.89
N MET A 117 -11.94 10.00 -3.58
CA MET A 117 -12.48 8.92 -2.77
C MET A 117 -14.01 8.94 -2.82
N ARG A 118 -14.60 7.88 -3.34
CA ARG A 118 -16.05 7.72 -3.46
C ARG A 118 -16.44 6.24 -3.42
N PRO A 119 -17.63 5.89 -2.88
CA PRO A 119 -18.10 4.51 -2.86
C PRO A 119 -18.17 3.90 -4.27
N ARG A 120 -17.42 2.82 -4.51
CA ARG A 120 -17.20 2.19 -5.83
C ARG A 120 -16.89 0.71 -5.67
N PHE A 121 -17.43 -0.16 -6.52
CA PHE A 121 -17.02 -1.55 -6.55
C PHE A 121 -15.66 -1.70 -7.29
N ALA A 122 -14.57 -1.82 -6.53
CA ALA A 122 -13.20 -1.87 -7.03
C ALA A 122 -12.60 -3.30 -7.09
N LEU A 123 -13.34 -4.32 -6.65
CA LEU A 123 -12.87 -5.71 -6.63
C LEU A 123 -12.35 -6.23 -7.99
N PRO A 124 -12.97 -5.93 -9.15
CA PRO A 124 -12.42 -6.35 -10.43
C PRO A 124 -11.03 -5.78 -10.69
N TYR A 125 -10.77 -4.53 -10.27
CA TYR A 125 -9.47 -3.88 -10.42
C TYR A 125 -8.41 -4.48 -9.49
N LEU A 126 -8.81 -4.99 -8.31
CA LEU A 126 -7.93 -5.76 -7.44
C LEU A 126 -7.45 -7.04 -8.11
N VAL A 127 -8.33 -7.74 -8.84
CA VAL A 127 -7.98 -8.97 -9.55
C VAL A 127 -7.07 -8.69 -10.74
N THR A 128 -7.44 -7.73 -11.59
CA THR A 128 -6.65 -7.39 -12.79
C THR A 128 -5.33 -6.67 -12.49
N ALA A 129 -5.07 -6.28 -11.24
CA ALA A 129 -3.79 -5.70 -10.84
C ALA A 129 -2.83 -6.73 -10.23
N LEU A 130 -3.25 -7.99 -10.02
CA LEU A 130 -2.45 -9.02 -9.34
C LEU A 130 -1.19 -9.40 -10.12
N ASP A 131 -1.26 -9.39 -11.45
CA ASP A 131 -0.17 -9.64 -12.38
C ASP A 131 0.48 -8.35 -12.91
N GLY A 132 -0.03 -7.19 -12.48
CA GLY A 132 0.46 -5.86 -12.81
C GLY A 132 -0.66 -4.96 -13.35
N PRO A 133 -0.51 -3.63 -13.31
CA PRO A 133 0.62 -2.86 -12.79
C PRO A 133 0.63 -2.77 -11.24
N LEU A 134 1.82 -2.57 -10.64
CA LEU A 134 1.97 -2.42 -9.17
C LEU A 134 1.18 -1.24 -8.56
N LEU A 135 0.71 -0.32 -9.40
CA LEU A 135 -0.22 0.74 -9.09
C LEU A 135 -0.96 1.13 -10.38
N CYS A 136 -2.28 0.94 -10.45
CA CYS A 136 -3.11 1.42 -11.55
C CYS A 136 -3.87 2.68 -11.14
N ARG A 137 -3.89 3.70 -12.01
CA ARG A 137 -4.52 5.00 -11.75
C ARG A 137 -4.70 5.86 -13.03
N PRO A 138 -5.94 6.02 -13.54
CA PRO A 138 -7.10 5.17 -13.28
C PRO A 138 -6.82 3.73 -13.71
N CYS A 139 -7.56 2.76 -13.17
CA CYS A 139 -7.41 1.37 -13.57
C CYS A 139 -8.17 1.11 -14.87
N ALA A 140 -7.45 0.79 -15.94
CA ALA A 140 -8.02 0.18 -17.13
C ALA A 140 -8.09 -1.33 -16.90
N ARG A 141 -9.10 -2.00 -17.48
CA ARG A 141 -9.18 -3.46 -17.48
C ARG A 141 -8.09 -3.99 -18.41
N ASP A 142 -6.91 -4.22 -17.84
CA ASP A 142 -5.84 -4.95 -18.51
C ASP A 142 -5.94 -6.43 -18.09
N GLY A 143 -5.59 -7.35 -18.98
CA GLY A 143 -5.89 -8.78 -18.85
C GLY A 143 -5.37 -9.45 -17.56
N LEU A 144 -5.88 -10.64 -17.26
CA LEU A 144 -5.49 -11.43 -16.09
C LEU A 144 -4.66 -12.65 -16.53
N GLN A 145 -3.39 -12.70 -16.14
CA GLN A 145 -2.60 -13.92 -16.23
C GLN A 145 -3.00 -14.89 -15.13
N LEU A 146 -3.88 -15.83 -15.49
CA LEU A 146 -4.45 -16.80 -14.56
C LEU A 146 -3.38 -17.50 -13.68
N PRO A 147 -2.24 -17.99 -14.21
CA PRO A 147 -1.20 -18.62 -13.37
C PRO A 147 -0.69 -17.73 -12.22
N VAL A 148 -0.62 -16.42 -12.43
CA VAL A 148 -0.18 -15.45 -11.41
C VAL A 148 -1.28 -15.22 -10.37
N ALA A 149 -2.55 -15.29 -10.76
CA ALA A 149 -3.69 -15.03 -9.89
C ALA A 149 -4.21 -16.27 -9.13
N LEU A 150 -3.80 -17.49 -9.50
CA LEU A 150 -4.28 -18.74 -8.89
C LEU A 150 -4.17 -18.75 -7.36
N TRP A 151 -3.09 -18.23 -6.78
CA TRP A 151 -2.92 -18.18 -5.32
C TRP A 151 -3.98 -17.32 -4.63
N TRP A 152 -4.42 -16.25 -5.29
CA TRP A 152 -5.41 -15.33 -4.74
C TRP A 152 -6.79 -16.00 -4.68
N PHE A 153 -7.13 -16.84 -5.65
CA PHE A 153 -8.33 -17.68 -5.63
C PHE A 153 -8.21 -18.90 -4.71
N ALA A 154 -7.00 -19.45 -4.54
CA ALA A 154 -6.76 -20.53 -3.59
C ALA A 154 -6.88 -20.05 -2.13
N LEU A 155 -6.55 -18.79 -1.84
CA LEU A 155 -6.59 -18.22 -0.50
C LEU A 155 -7.97 -18.35 0.19
N PRO A 156 -9.11 -17.89 -0.38
CA PRO A 156 -10.42 -18.05 0.27
C PRO A 156 -10.80 -19.52 0.48
N VAL A 157 -10.40 -20.42 -0.42
CA VAL A 157 -10.61 -21.88 -0.26
C VAL A 157 -9.81 -22.41 0.93
N LEU A 158 -8.54 -22.05 1.04
CA LEU A 158 -7.66 -22.45 2.16
C LEU A 158 -8.14 -21.86 3.49
N VAL A 159 -8.58 -20.60 3.50
CA VAL A 159 -9.17 -19.95 4.69
C VAL A 159 -10.43 -20.70 5.11
N GLY A 160 -11.35 -20.97 4.18
CA GLY A 160 -12.58 -21.71 4.45
C GLY A 160 -12.31 -23.12 4.99
N ALA A 161 -11.39 -23.85 4.37
CA ALA A 161 -10.95 -25.16 4.82
C ALA A 161 -10.31 -25.10 6.22
N GLY A 162 -9.46 -24.12 6.49
CA GLY A 162 -8.82 -23.93 7.80
C GLY A 162 -9.82 -23.62 8.90
N LEU A 163 -10.78 -22.73 8.62
CA LEU A 163 -11.89 -22.42 9.53
C LEU A 163 -12.86 -23.60 9.73
N TRP A 164 -12.97 -24.51 8.75
CA TRP A 164 -13.73 -25.75 8.89
C TRP A 164 -12.98 -26.77 9.75
N LEU A 165 -11.69 -26.98 9.50
CA LEU A 165 -10.85 -27.93 10.25
C LEU A 165 -10.74 -27.55 11.72
N VAL A 166 -10.57 -26.25 12.01
CA VAL A 166 -10.46 -25.76 13.39
C VAL A 166 -11.77 -25.94 14.18
N ARG A 167 -12.91 -26.32 13.56
CA ARG A 167 -14.17 -26.56 14.30
C ARG A 167 -14.06 -27.61 15.40
N ARG A 168 -13.14 -28.57 15.23
CA ARG A 168 -12.83 -29.64 16.18
C ARG A 168 -11.79 -29.24 17.25
N GLU A 169 -11.19 -28.07 17.11
CA GLU A 169 -10.16 -27.55 18.02
C GLU A 169 -10.77 -26.73 19.17
N PRO A 170 -9.98 -26.41 20.22
CA PRO A 170 -10.45 -25.66 21.37
C PRO A 170 -11.17 -24.35 21.00
N PRO A 171 -12.22 -23.95 21.76
CA PRO A 171 -12.96 -22.71 21.52
C PRO A 171 -12.09 -21.46 21.37
N GLN A 172 -10.98 -21.38 22.11
CA GLN A 172 -10.06 -20.25 22.06
C GLN A 172 -9.39 -20.12 20.68
N LEU A 173 -8.88 -21.22 20.11
CA LEU A 173 -8.23 -21.21 18.80
C LEU A 173 -9.24 -20.86 17.69
N ARG A 174 -10.47 -21.38 17.79
CA ARG A 174 -11.56 -21.05 16.87
C ARG A 174 -11.90 -19.56 16.89
N ALA A 175 -12.02 -18.98 18.08
CA ALA A 175 -12.30 -17.56 18.25
C ALA A 175 -11.16 -16.71 17.68
N ALA A 176 -9.91 -17.07 17.96
CA ALA A 176 -8.71 -16.39 17.46
C ALA A 176 -8.68 -16.28 15.93
N LEU A 177 -8.83 -17.41 15.22
CA LEU A 177 -8.77 -17.44 13.77
C LEU A 177 -9.96 -16.73 13.11
N ARG A 178 -11.15 -16.80 13.75
CA ARG A 178 -12.32 -16.02 13.31
C ARG A 178 -12.08 -14.53 13.46
N LEU A 179 -11.54 -14.07 14.59
CA LEU A 179 -11.21 -12.66 14.79
C LEU A 179 -10.20 -12.17 13.76
N ALA A 180 -9.11 -12.92 13.53
CA ALA A 180 -8.14 -12.61 12.48
C ALA A 180 -8.80 -12.49 11.11
N THR A 181 -9.71 -13.41 10.76
CA THR A 181 -10.47 -13.37 9.49
C THR A 181 -11.37 -12.14 9.41
N VAL A 182 -12.09 -11.80 10.48
CA VAL A 182 -12.98 -10.62 10.50
C VAL A 182 -12.18 -9.33 10.37
N VAL A 183 -11.06 -9.19 11.08
CA VAL A 183 -10.17 -8.02 10.95
C VAL A 183 -9.61 -7.95 9.52
N ALA A 184 -9.23 -9.08 8.94
CA ALA A 184 -8.73 -9.13 7.57
C ALA A 184 -9.79 -8.64 6.56
N VAL A 185 -11.00 -9.20 6.62
CA VAL A 185 -12.11 -8.82 5.74
C VAL A 185 -12.46 -7.35 5.94
N SER A 186 -12.56 -6.89 7.19
CA SER A 186 -12.86 -5.49 7.51
C SER A 186 -11.82 -4.55 6.89
N SER A 187 -10.52 -4.85 7.03
CA SER A 187 -9.44 -4.06 6.41
C SER A 187 -9.44 -4.08 4.88
N ALA A 188 -9.98 -5.13 4.26
CA ALA A 188 -10.09 -5.24 2.81
C ALA A 188 -11.28 -4.44 2.24
N LEU A 189 -12.34 -4.19 3.03
CA LEU A 189 -13.54 -3.49 2.57
C LEU A 189 -13.23 -2.09 2.04
N THR A 190 -12.33 -1.37 2.69
CA THR A 190 -11.89 -0.04 2.25
C THR A 190 -11.38 -0.06 0.82
N TYR A 191 -10.59 -1.08 0.48
CA TYR A 191 -9.96 -1.20 -0.83
C TYR A 191 -10.86 -1.82 -1.88
N ALA A 192 -11.83 -2.63 -1.46
CA ALA A 192 -12.82 -3.21 -2.36
C ALA A 192 -13.96 -2.22 -2.71
N PHE A 193 -14.23 -1.23 -1.84
CA PHE A 193 -15.44 -0.41 -1.94
C PHE A 193 -15.27 1.12 -1.91
N LEU A 194 -14.09 1.67 -1.57
CA LEU A 194 -13.94 3.13 -1.37
C LEU A 194 -12.83 3.79 -2.22
N VAL A 195 -11.92 3.00 -2.82
CA VAL A 195 -10.74 3.52 -3.52
C VAL A 195 -10.85 3.27 -5.02
N ASP A 196 -10.64 4.32 -5.83
CA ASP A 196 -10.78 4.30 -7.29
C ASP A 196 -9.50 3.89 -8.04
N TYR A 197 -8.43 3.65 -7.31
CA TYR A 197 -7.13 3.18 -7.80
C TYR A 197 -6.69 1.96 -7.00
N THR A 198 -5.91 1.09 -7.61
CA THR A 198 -5.60 -0.21 -7.01
C THR A 198 -4.11 -0.49 -7.03
N ALA A 199 -3.64 -1.10 -5.94
CA ALA A 199 -2.32 -1.67 -5.82
C ALA A 199 -2.43 -2.98 -5.00
N PRO A 200 -1.83 -4.09 -5.45
CA PRO A 200 -1.92 -5.38 -4.73
C PRO A 200 -1.50 -5.30 -3.26
N ARG A 201 -0.55 -4.41 -2.95
CA ARG A 201 -0.05 -4.18 -1.59
C ARG A 201 -1.10 -3.68 -0.59
N PHE A 202 -2.20 -3.10 -1.06
CA PHE A 202 -3.24 -2.59 -0.17
C PHE A 202 -3.87 -3.68 0.68
N LEU A 203 -3.90 -4.91 0.16
CA LEU A 203 -4.44 -6.07 0.84
C LEU A 203 -3.41 -6.77 1.75
N PHE A 204 -2.19 -6.24 1.95
CA PHE A 204 -1.17 -6.91 2.77
C PHE A 204 -1.64 -7.19 4.20
N THR A 205 -2.36 -6.26 4.82
CA THR A 205 -2.95 -6.48 6.16
C THR A 205 -3.93 -7.65 6.14
N ALA A 206 -4.81 -7.70 5.13
CA ALA A 206 -5.76 -8.78 4.98
C ALA A 206 -5.05 -10.12 4.72
N TYR A 207 -4.04 -10.15 3.83
CA TYR A 207 -3.27 -11.35 3.54
C TYR A 207 -2.54 -11.88 4.78
N ALA A 208 -1.85 -11.03 5.54
CA ALA A 208 -1.12 -11.44 6.73
C ALA A 208 -2.02 -12.16 7.75
N LEU A 209 -3.23 -11.62 7.96
CA LEU A 209 -4.21 -12.18 8.88
C LEU A 209 -4.92 -13.43 8.32
N LEU A 210 -5.25 -13.47 7.02
CA LEU A 210 -5.86 -14.64 6.37
C LEU A 210 -4.90 -15.82 6.22
N MET A 211 -3.59 -15.58 6.18
CA MET A 211 -2.60 -16.65 6.16
C MET A 211 -2.62 -17.50 7.43
N LEU A 212 -3.09 -16.95 8.56
CA LEU A 212 -3.23 -17.69 9.82
C LEU A 212 -4.24 -18.85 9.69
N PRO A 213 -5.53 -18.65 9.35
CA PRO A 213 -6.45 -19.76 9.09
C PRO A 213 -6.02 -20.60 7.88
N ALA A 214 -5.48 -19.99 6.81
CA ALA A 214 -5.00 -20.76 5.66
C ALA A 214 -3.89 -21.77 6.03
N SER A 215 -3.01 -21.43 6.98
CA SER A 215 -1.95 -22.32 7.45
C SER A 215 -2.50 -23.61 8.10
N VAL A 216 -3.68 -23.55 8.74
CA VAL A 216 -4.32 -24.75 9.32
C VAL A 216 -4.67 -25.73 8.20
N ALA A 217 -5.23 -25.25 7.10
CA ALA A 217 -5.53 -26.07 5.93
C ALA A 217 -4.26 -26.61 5.27
N LEU A 218 -3.23 -25.76 5.12
CA LEU A 218 -1.95 -26.17 4.53
C LEU A 218 -1.26 -27.27 5.36
N LEU A 219 -1.26 -27.14 6.69
CA LEU A 219 -0.69 -28.16 7.58
C LEU A 219 -1.45 -29.49 7.48
N ALA A 220 -2.78 -29.45 7.41
CA ALA A 220 -3.60 -30.65 7.21
C ALA A 220 -3.34 -31.29 5.84
N LEU A 221 -3.22 -30.48 4.78
CA LEU A 221 -2.87 -30.95 3.44
C LEU A 221 -1.50 -31.64 3.42
N VAL A 222 -0.48 -31.03 4.03
CA VAL A 222 0.86 -31.62 4.11
C VAL A 222 0.84 -32.97 4.85
N ARG A 223 0.11 -33.07 5.97
CA ARG A 223 -0.05 -34.34 6.70
C ARG A 223 -0.74 -35.40 5.85
N ALA A 224 -1.83 -35.03 5.17
CA ALA A 224 -2.60 -35.94 4.30
C ALA A 224 -1.76 -36.43 3.10
N VAL A 225 -0.97 -35.54 2.49
CA VAL A 225 -0.08 -35.89 1.37
C VAL A 225 1.03 -36.83 1.83
N ARG A 226 1.64 -36.57 2.99
CA ARG A 226 2.66 -37.47 3.56
C ARG A 226 2.11 -38.88 3.83
N ALA A 227 0.88 -38.97 4.34
CA ALA A 227 0.22 -40.26 4.58
C ALA A 227 -0.05 -41.06 3.29
N ARG A 228 -0.10 -40.41 2.12
CA ARG A 228 -0.28 -41.05 0.81
C ARG A 228 1.02 -41.54 0.15
N GLY A 229 2.16 -41.34 0.80
CA GLY A 229 3.45 -41.85 0.35
C GLY A 229 4.25 -40.91 -0.56
N ARG A 230 5.42 -41.39 -1.00
CA ARG A 230 6.46 -40.57 -1.65
C ARG A 230 6.01 -39.93 -2.96
N ALA A 231 5.18 -40.61 -3.77
CA ALA A 231 4.69 -40.06 -5.04
C ALA A 231 3.81 -38.82 -4.83
N ALA A 232 2.88 -38.85 -3.86
CA ALA A 232 2.04 -37.70 -3.55
C ALA A 232 2.87 -36.51 -3.03
N VAL A 233 3.89 -36.78 -2.21
CA VAL A 233 4.83 -35.76 -1.75
C VAL A 233 5.59 -35.14 -2.94
N ALA A 234 6.07 -35.95 -3.88
CA ALA A 234 6.76 -35.46 -5.07
C ALA A 234 5.86 -34.55 -5.93
N VAL A 235 4.58 -34.91 -6.11
CA VAL A 235 3.60 -34.06 -6.81
C VAL A 235 3.41 -32.73 -6.10
N LEU A 236 3.23 -32.73 -4.76
CA LEU A 236 3.09 -31.50 -4.00
C LEU A 236 4.32 -30.59 -4.14
N VAL A 237 5.52 -31.17 -4.05
CA VAL A 237 6.78 -30.43 -4.25
C VAL A 237 6.83 -29.83 -5.65
N LEU A 238 6.49 -30.59 -6.70
CA LEU A 238 6.47 -30.09 -8.08
C LEU A 238 5.50 -28.92 -8.25
N VAL A 239 4.29 -29.01 -7.68
CA VAL A 239 3.30 -27.92 -7.71
C VAL A 239 3.83 -26.67 -7.01
N LEU A 240 4.47 -26.83 -5.84
CA LEU A 240 5.07 -25.71 -5.12
C LEU A 240 6.23 -25.08 -5.91
N CYS A 241 7.10 -25.90 -6.52
CA CYS A 241 8.17 -25.42 -7.39
C CYS A 241 7.64 -24.65 -8.60
N ALA A 242 6.60 -25.16 -9.26
CA ALA A 242 5.95 -24.48 -10.38
C ALA A 242 5.35 -23.13 -9.94
N HIS A 243 4.66 -23.10 -8.80
CA HIS A 243 4.12 -21.86 -8.24
C HIS A 243 5.24 -20.84 -7.94
N LEU A 244 6.32 -21.28 -7.27
CA LEU A 244 7.46 -20.42 -6.96
C LEU A 244 8.16 -19.90 -8.22
N ALA A 245 8.26 -20.71 -9.28
CA ALA A 245 8.81 -20.27 -10.55
C ALA A 245 7.97 -19.15 -11.18
N VAL A 246 6.64 -19.28 -11.19
CA VAL A 246 5.73 -18.22 -11.65
C VAL A 246 5.92 -16.94 -10.83
N GLN A 247 5.95 -17.04 -9.49
CA GLN A 247 6.15 -15.88 -8.62
C GLN A 247 7.53 -15.24 -8.84
N TRP A 248 8.58 -16.05 -9.05
CA TRP A 248 9.93 -15.57 -9.31
C TRP A 248 10.03 -14.79 -10.63
N VAL A 249 9.44 -15.31 -11.70
CA VAL A 249 9.43 -14.63 -13.01
C VAL A 249 8.69 -13.29 -12.90
N THR A 250 7.50 -13.29 -12.28
CA THR A 250 6.73 -12.05 -12.04
C THR A 250 7.53 -11.04 -11.22
N LEU A 251 8.21 -11.49 -10.16
CA LEU A 251 9.09 -10.66 -9.35
C LEU A 251 10.24 -10.08 -10.17
N ALA A 252 10.94 -10.90 -10.96
CA ALA A 252 12.09 -10.48 -11.75
C ALA A 252 11.71 -9.41 -12.79
N VAL A 253 10.58 -9.59 -13.49
CA VAL A 253 10.04 -8.60 -14.43
C VAL A 253 9.75 -7.27 -13.71
N HIS A 254 9.04 -7.31 -12.59
CA HIS A 254 8.67 -6.11 -11.86
C HIS A 254 9.87 -5.40 -11.23
N VAL A 255 10.86 -6.14 -10.70
CA VAL A 255 12.10 -5.58 -10.19
C VAL A 255 12.85 -4.84 -11.30
N ARG A 256 12.98 -5.43 -12.49
CA ARG A 256 13.62 -4.78 -13.64
C ARG A 256 12.89 -3.49 -14.03
N VAL A 257 11.57 -3.54 -14.22
CA VAL A 257 10.75 -2.38 -14.60
C VAL A 257 10.85 -1.26 -13.57
N GLN A 258 10.75 -1.58 -12.27
CA GLN A 258 10.85 -0.58 -11.20
C GLN A 258 12.26 0.00 -11.07
N THR A 259 13.29 -0.80 -11.31
CA THR A 259 14.68 -0.35 -11.27
C THR A 259 14.95 0.64 -12.41
N GLU A 260 14.54 0.31 -13.63
CA GLU A 260 14.70 1.22 -14.78
C GLU A 260 13.87 2.50 -14.63
N ALA A 261 12.63 2.41 -14.14
CA ALA A 261 11.81 3.59 -13.88
C ALA A 261 12.44 4.53 -12.84
N ARG A 262 13.14 4.00 -11.83
CA ARG A 262 13.88 4.83 -10.85
C ARG A 262 15.16 5.41 -11.44
N ARG A 263 15.87 4.64 -12.27
CA ARG A 263 17.04 5.15 -13.02
C ARG A 263 16.64 6.30 -13.93
N ASP A 264 15.46 6.25 -14.55
CA ASP A 264 14.92 7.36 -15.34
C ASP A 264 14.82 8.65 -14.51
N TRP A 265 14.40 8.61 -13.25
CA TRP A 265 14.34 9.82 -12.40
C TRP A 265 15.71 10.47 -12.22
N VAL A 266 16.76 9.66 -12.06
CA VAL A 266 18.15 10.14 -11.95
C VAL A 266 18.62 10.72 -13.28
N ARG A 267 18.31 10.05 -14.41
CA ARG A 267 18.64 10.53 -15.76
C ARG A 267 17.95 11.87 -16.07
N ILE A 268 16.67 12.00 -15.73
CA ILE A 268 15.90 13.26 -15.90
C ILE A 268 16.52 14.36 -15.04
N ALA A 269 16.83 14.08 -13.77
CA ALA A 269 17.47 15.06 -12.90
C ALA A 269 18.85 15.49 -13.44
N GLY A 270 19.61 14.57 -14.04
CA GLY A 270 20.86 14.88 -14.74
C GLY A 270 20.64 15.78 -15.95
N ALA A 271 19.69 15.44 -16.82
CA ALA A 271 19.35 16.24 -18.00
C ALA A 271 18.88 17.65 -17.64
N LEU A 272 18.07 17.80 -16.58
CA LEU A 272 17.66 19.09 -16.05
C LEU A 272 18.87 19.94 -15.63
N ARG A 273 19.79 19.36 -14.85
CA ARG A 273 21.01 20.06 -14.42
C ARG A 273 21.91 20.46 -15.59
N SER A 274 22.12 19.56 -16.55
CA SER A 274 22.90 19.85 -17.77
C SER A 274 22.27 20.95 -18.63
N ALA A 275 20.95 21.13 -18.52
CA ALA A 275 20.23 22.20 -19.20
C ALA A 275 20.08 23.50 -18.36
N GLY A 276 20.77 23.59 -17.22
CA GLY A 276 20.79 24.78 -16.36
C GLY A 276 19.69 24.87 -15.31
N VAL A 277 18.86 23.82 -15.14
CA VAL A 277 17.81 23.78 -14.13
C VAL A 277 18.36 23.17 -12.83
N GLY A 278 18.58 24.02 -11.83
CA GLY A 278 19.19 23.66 -10.54
C GLY A 278 18.22 23.35 -9.40
N PRO A 279 18.73 22.95 -8.22
CA PRO A 279 17.92 22.75 -7.01
C PRO A 279 17.08 23.98 -6.64
N GLY A 280 15.91 23.76 -6.06
CA GLY A 280 14.93 24.82 -5.74
C GLY A 280 14.00 25.19 -6.89
N CYS A 281 14.17 24.57 -8.07
CA CYS A 281 13.27 24.79 -9.21
C CYS A 281 11.84 24.32 -8.93
N VAL A 282 10.88 24.78 -9.74
CA VAL A 282 9.52 24.24 -9.81
C VAL A 282 9.42 23.38 -11.05
N LEU A 283 9.17 22.09 -10.86
CA LEU A 283 9.04 21.12 -11.92
C LEU A 283 7.55 20.83 -12.17
N GLY A 284 7.10 21.13 -13.39
CA GLY A 284 5.82 20.69 -13.92
C GLY A 284 5.95 19.34 -14.64
N GLY A 285 4.83 18.71 -14.95
CA GLY A 285 4.86 17.44 -15.67
C GLY A 285 3.61 16.61 -15.46
N ASN A 286 3.64 15.41 -16.01
CA ASN A 286 2.54 14.44 -15.85
C ASN A 286 2.53 13.79 -14.44
N SER A 287 1.72 12.75 -14.27
CA SER A 287 1.47 12.06 -13.00
C SER A 287 2.69 11.51 -12.25
N SER A 288 3.89 11.52 -12.83
CA SER A 288 5.13 11.11 -12.15
C SER A 288 6.08 12.29 -11.84
N VAL A 289 5.60 13.53 -11.85
CA VAL A 289 6.43 14.71 -11.58
C VAL A 289 6.98 14.74 -10.15
N VAL A 290 6.22 14.27 -9.16
CA VAL A 290 6.62 14.29 -7.74
C VAL A 290 7.93 13.52 -7.46
N PRO A 291 8.09 12.23 -7.85
CA PRO A 291 9.35 11.53 -7.65
C PRO A 291 10.53 12.17 -8.38
N VAL A 292 10.30 12.72 -9.57
CA VAL A 292 11.34 13.37 -10.37
C VAL A 292 11.77 14.68 -9.71
N ALA A 293 10.82 15.52 -9.30
CA ALA A 293 11.07 16.77 -8.60
C ALA A 293 11.89 16.53 -7.33
N TYR A 294 11.49 15.55 -6.50
CA TYR A 294 12.26 15.17 -5.32
C TYR A 294 13.69 14.75 -5.67
N THR A 295 13.87 13.89 -6.68
CA THR A 295 15.21 13.42 -7.11
C THR A 295 16.08 14.56 -7.65
N ALA A 296 15.47 15.54 -8.33
CA ALA A 296 16.12 16.74 -8.83
C ALA A 296 16.32 17.83 -7.76
N ARG A 297 15.81 17.65 -6.54
CA ARG A 297 15.73 18.68 -5.48
C ARG A 297 14.94 19.93 -5.91
N CYS A 298 13.87 19.70 -6.65
CA CYS A 298 12.90 20.70 -7.07
C CYS A 298 11.55 20.51 -6.35
N HIS A 299 10.74 21.55 -6.37
CA HIS A 299 9.36 21.54 -5.90
C HIS A 299 8.42 21.10 -7.02
N PRO A 300 7.46 20.19 -6.79
CA PRO A 300 6.47 19.86 -7.80
C PRO A 300 5.49 21.04 -7.98
N ALA A 301 5.16 21.40 -9.22
CA ALA A 301 4.28 22.52 -9.53
C ALA A 301 2.89 22.46 -8.85
N VAL A 302 2.41 21.26 -8.52
CA VAL A 302 1.17 21.04 -7.77
C VAL A 302 1.16 21.71 -6.38
N GLN A 303 2.33 21.99 -5.80
CA GLN A 303 2.48 22.70 -4.52
C GLN A 303 2.57 24.23 -4.69
N HIS A 304 2.66 24.72 -5.92
CA HIS A 304 2.77 26.14 -6.26
C HIS A 304 1.78 26.51 -7.36
N PRO A 305 0.46 26.38 -7.10
CA PRO A 305 -0.56 26.71 -8.09
C PRO A 305 -0.40 28.16 -8.57
N GLY A 306 -0.49 28.37 -9.89
CA GLY A 306 -0.33 29.69 -10.52
C GLY A 306 1.11 30.09 -10.84
N ARG A 307 2.14 29.39 -10.32
CA ARG A 307 3.53 29.61 -10.73
C ARG A 307 3.82 28.85 -12.03
N ILE A 308 4.36 29.55 -13.02
CA ILE A 308 4.88 28.92 -14.24
C ILE A 308 6.07 28.04 -13.83
N PRO A 309 6.08 26.74 -14.21
CA PRO A 309 7.18 25.86 -13.86
C PRO A 309 8.50 26.33 -14.52
N ASP A 310 9.64 25.97 -13.95
CA ASP A 310 10.95 26.26 -14.54
C ASP A 310 11.30 25.23 -15.63
N ALA A 311 10.71 24.03 -15.55
CA ALA A 311 10.84 22.96 -16.53
C ALA A 311 9.64 22.01 -16.48
N LEU A 312 9.41 21.25 -17.56
CA LEU A 312 8.46 20.13 -17.57
C LEU A 312 9.19 18.79 -17.70
N ALA A 313 8.80 17.80 -16.89
CA ALA A 313 9.13 16.40 -17.11
C ALA A 313 7.98 15.68 -17.83
N LEU A 314 8.23 15.22 -19.05
CA LEU A 314 7.22 14.67 -19.95
C LEU A 314 7.51 13.20 -20.30
N ARG A 315 6.47 12.38 -20.28
CA ARG A 315 6.48 10.98 -20.76
C ARG A 315 5.33 10.79 -21.73
N ARG A 316 5.64 10.34 -22.94
CA ARG A 316 4.71 10.06 -24.07
C ARG A 316 3.92 11.27 -24.59
N ALA A 317 3.41 12.14 -23.73
CA ALA A 317 2.68 13.36 -24.10
C ALA A 317 3.62 14.54 -24.38
N GLY A 318 3.17 15.47 -25.24
CA GLY A 318 3.81 16.77 -25.47
C GLY A 318 3.55 17.77 -24.34
N PRO A 319 4.18 18.96 -24.39
CA PRO A 319 3.82 20.07 -23.53
C PRO A 319 2.33 20.40 -23.67
N PRO A 320 1.68 20.92 -22.62
CA PRO A 320 0.32 21.43 -22.73
C PRO A 320 0.25 22.59 -23.74
N PRO A 321 -0.95 22.88 -24.32
CA PRO A 321 -1.11 23.85 -25.40
C PRO A 321 -0.40 25.18 -25.17
N GLU A 322 -0.48 25.71 -23.95
CA GLU A 322 0.06 26.99 -23.52
C GLU A 322 1.60 27.01 -23.55
N LEU A 323 2.23 25.85 -23.41
CA LEU A 323 3.69 25.66 -23.34
C LEU A 323 4.24 24.90 -24.56
N ARG A 324 3.47 24.75 -25.65
CA ARG A 324 3.94 24.06 -26.87
C ARG A 324 5.17 24.71 -27.51
N HIS A 325 5.36 26.00 -27.29
CA HIS A 325 6.51 26.77 -27.77
C HIS A 325 7.82 26.47 -27.01
N TRP A 326 7.76 25.67 -25.95
CA TRP A 326 8.93 25.29 -25.17
C TRP A 326 9.83 24.33 -25.93
N ARG A 327 11.14 24.47 -25.73
CA ARG A 327 12.13 23.59 -26.34
C ARG A 327 12.09 22.24 -25.64
N VAL A 328 11.77 21.19 -26.39
CA VAL A 328 11.72 19.81 -25.89
C VAL A 328 13.04 19.10 -26.18
N LEU A 329 13.68 18.57 -25.15
CA LEU A 329 14.91 17.80 -25.24
C LEU A 329 14.65 16.36 -24.81
N PRO A 330 15.19 15.36 -25.53
CA PRO A 330 15.13 13.97 -25.08
C PRO A 330 15.99 13.78 -23.82
N VAL A 331 15.61 12.83 -22.96
CA VAL A 331 16.46 12.36 -21.86
C VAL A 331 17.18 11.10 -22.34
N PRO A 332 18.50 11.18 -22.65
CA PRO A 332 19.24 10.06 -23.22
C PRO A 332 19.22 8.82 -22.33
N GLY A 333 19.09 7.65 -22.95
CA GLY A 333 19.11 6.35 -22.25
C GLY A 333 17.92 6.12 -21.31
N SER A 334 16.85 6.93 -21.41
CA SER A 334 15.66 6.72 -20.60
C SER A 334 14.82 5.55 -21.10
N TYR A 335 14.45 4.65 -20.19
CA TYR A 335 13.72 3.42 -20.51
C TYR A 335 12.32 3.71 -21.07
N ASN A 336 11.67 4.78 -20.61
CA ASN A 336 10.31 5.15 -21.05
C ASN A 336 10.24 6.30 -22.06
N GLY A 337 11.35 6.66 -22.72
CA GLY A 337 11.37 7.76 -23.69
C GLY A 337 10.99 9.10 -23.04
N TRP A 338 11.61 9.39 -21.90
CA TRP A 338 11.39 10.65 -21.18
C TRP A 338 11.96 11.83 -21.95
N ARG A 339 11.30 12.98 -21.79
CA ARG A 339 11.72 14.26 -22.35
C ARG A 339 11.60 15.34 -21.29
N ILE A 340 12.43 16.36 -21.40
CA ILE A 340 12.26 17.59 -20.64
C ILE A 340 11.83 18.71 -21.59
N ALA A 341 10.95 19.59 -21.14
CA ALA A 341 10.66 20.83 -21.86
C ALA A 341 11.16 22.01 -21.06
N LEU A 342 11.78 22.96 -21.74
CA LEU A 342 12.39 24.15 -21.15
C LEU A 342 11.83 25.40 -21.82
N PRO A 343 11.69 26.51 -21.09
CA PRO A 343 11.35 27.78 -21.70
C PRO A 343 12.38 28.14 -22.80
N PRO A 344 11.96 28.86 -23.85
CA PRO A 344 12.87 29.33 -24.89
C PRO A 344 14.02 30.13 -24.28
N ALA A 345 15.22 30.04 -24.87
CA ALA A 345 16.39 30.74 -24.37
C ALA A 345 16.16 32.26 -24.44
N SER A 346 16.06 32.89 -23.25
CA SER A 346 15.86 34.31 -22.92
C SER A 346 14.42 34.88 -23.03
N VAL A 347 13.81 35.14 -21.86
CA VAL A 347 13.80 36.51 -21.33
C VAL A 347 14.48 36.46 -19.95
N PRO A 348 15.45 37.34 -19.64
CA PRO A 348 16.08 37.41 -18.32
C PRO A 348 15.00 37.58 -17.25
N SER A 349 15.11 36.83 -16.16
CA SER A 349 14.31 37.07 -14.96
C SER A 349 14.44 38.56 -14.58
N ARG A 350 13.33 39.31 -14.61
CA ARG A 350 13.27 40.64 -14.00
C ARG A 350 13.79 40.51 -12.55
N PRO A 351 14.73 41.36 -12.11
CA PRO A 351 15.07 41.40 -10.69
C PRO A 351 13.81 41.70 -9.89
N ALA A 352 13.66 41.03 -8.75
CA ALA A 352 12.59 41.29 -7.80
C ALA A 352 12.57 42.79 -7.49
N ALA A 353 11.40 43.42 -7.68
CA ALA A 353 11.19 44.77 -7.18
C ALA A 353 11.27 44.70 -5.65
N ALA A 354 12.31 45.33 -5.10
CA ALA A 354 12.33 45.68 -3.68
C ALA A 354 11.17 46.64 -3.42
N ARG A 355 10.25 46.25 -2.53
CA ARG A 355 9.47 47.13 -1.65
C ARG A 355 8.91 46.31 -0.50
#